data_AF-A0A3C0PA85-F1
#
_entry.id   AF-A0A3C0PA85-F1
#
_cell.length_a   1.000
_cell.length_b   1.000
_cell.length_c   1.000
_cell.angle_alpha   90.00
_cell.angle_beta   90.00
_cell.angle_gamma   90.00
#
_symmetry.space_group_name_H-M   'P 1'
#
loop_
_entity.id
_entity.type
_entity.pdbx_description
1 polymer ?
#
loop_
_entity_poly.entity_id
_entity_poly.type
_entity_poly.pdbx_seq_one_letter_code
_entity_poly.pdbx_strand_id
1 'polypeptide(L)'
;MIFNRTQQKNIERLQNVLISDKQFSPQKVEKVLKSDMFNLLSNYCTLNADDLSVKVEVQNDGTYKFLMVARSNRLKIFGSLPDDYQ
;
A
#
# COMPACT_ATOMS: atom_id res chain seq x y z
N MET A 1 35.59 -25.82 -3.07
CA MET A 1 35.12 -24.49 -3.52
C MET A 1 34.72 -23.68 -2.31
N ILE A 2 35.62 -22.81 -1.82
CA ILE A 2 35.33 -21.92 -0.69
C ILE A 2 34.71 -20.68 -1.30
N PHE A 3 33.38 -20.61 -1.35
CA PHE A 3 32.69 -19.36 -1.65
C PHE A 3 33.11 -18.36 -0.56
N ASN A 4 33.92 -17.38 -0.94
CA ASN A 4 34.53 -16.42 -0.02
C ASN A 4 33.44 -15.70 0.77
N ARG A 5 33.31 -15.97 2.07
CA ARG A 5 32.38 -15.29 2.99
C ARG A 5 32.46 -13.76 2.87
N THR A 6 33.63 -13.24 2.52
CA THR A 6 33.90 -11.82 2.27
C THR A 6 33.16 -11.27 1.04
N GLN A 7 33.08 -12.06 -0.04
CA GLN A 7 32.34 -11.67 -1.25
C GLN A 7 30.83 -11.65 -0.99
N GLN A 8 30.33 -12.63 -0.23
CA GLN A 8 28.92 -12.72 0.14
C GLN A 8 28.49 -11.52 1.02
N LYS A 9 29.32 -11.15 1.98
CA LYS A 9 29.11 -9.97 2.83
C LYS A 9 29.12 -8.65 2.04
N ASN A 10 29.95 -8.56 0.99
CA ASN A 10 29.99 -7.38 0.12
C ASN A 10 28.74 -7.30 -0.78
N ILE A 11 28.24 -8.43 -1.28
CA ILE A 11 26.99 -8.50 -2.05
C ILE A 11 25.79 -8.07 -1.20
N GLU A 12 25.71 -8.53 0.05
CA GLU A 12 24.65 -8.13 0.98
C GLU A 12 24.67 -6.62 1.27
N ARG A 13 25.86 -6.04 1.46
CA ARG A 13 26.00 -4.58 1.63
C ARG A 13 25.58 -3.82 0.37
N LEU A 14 25.95 -4.32 -0.81
CA LEU A 14 25.56 -3.71 -2.08
C LEU A 14 24.04 -3.77 -2.29
N GLN A 15 23.42 -4.92 -1.99
CA GLN A 15 21.96 -5.07 -2.03
C GLN A 15 21.27 -4.09 -1.08
N ASN A 16 21.74 -3.97 0.16
CA ASN A 16 21.17 -3.04 1.13
C ASN A 16 21.26 -1.59 0.68
N VAL A 17 22.38 -1.19 0.09
CA VAL A 17 22.54 0.16 -0.48
C VAL A 17 21.61 0.38 -1.65
N LEU A 18 21.49 -0.58 -2.59
CA LEU A 18 20.58 -0.50 -3.73
C LEU A 18 19.10 -0.47 -3.32
N ILE A 19 18.72 -1.21 -2.27
CA ILE A 19 17.37 -1.19 -1.70
C ILE A 19 17.11 0.17 -1.03
N SER A 20 18.08 0.70 -0.28
CA SER A 20 17.99 2.03 0.34
C SER A 20 17.89 3.14 -0.71
N ASP A 21 18.60 3.04 -1.83
CA ASP A 21 18.60 4.04 -2.89
C ASP A 21 17.30 3.98 -3.73
N LYS A 22 16.70 2.79 -3.84
CA LYS A 22 15.34 2.59 -4.38
C LYS A 22 14.22 3.09 -3.45
N GLN A 23 14.52 3.54 -2.22
CA GLN A 23 13.57 4.29 -1.39
C GLN A 23 13.34 5.72 -1.91
N PHE A 24 13.13 5.86 -3.23
CA PHE A 24 12.45 7.00 -3.80
C PHE A 24 11.03 7.01 -3.17
N SER A 25 10.91 7.79 -2.08
CA SER A 25 9.87 7.81 -1.06
C SER A 25 8.57 7.03 -1.42
N PRO A 26 8.48 5.73 -1.07
CA PRO A 26 7.25 4.95 -1.20
C PRO A 26 6.05 5.65 -0.55
N GLN A 27 6.31 6.45 0.49
CA GLN A 27 5.34 7.26 1.21
C GLN A 27 4.59 8.26 0.31
N LYS A 28 5.24 8.82 -0.73
CA LYS A 28 4.55 9.69 -1.68
C LYS A 28 3.55 8.90 -2.52
N VAL A 29 3.94 7.72 -2.98
CA VAL A 29 3.08 6.82 -3.76
C VAL A 29 1.94 6.31 -2.89
N GLU A 30 2.22 5.91 -1.65
CA GLU A 30 1.22 5.54 -0.64
C GLU A 30 0.19 6.66 -0.44
N LYS A 31 0.64 7.91 -0.29
CA LYS A 31 -0.25 9.05 -0.06
C LYS A 31 -1.17 9.31 -1.26
N VAL A 32 -0.63 9.26 -2.47
CA VAL A 32 -1.42 9.44 -3.71
C VAL A 32 -2.44 8.30 -3.86
N LEU A 33 -1.99 7.05 -3.75
CA LEU A 33 -2.88 5.89 -3.84
C LEU A 33 -3.96 5.89 -2.76
N LYS A 34 -3.60 6.28 -1.53
CA LYS A 34 -4.58 6.41 -0.44
C LYS A 34 -5.64 7.46 -0.78
N SER A 35 -5.22 8.63 -1.29
CA SER A 35 -6.15 9.69 -1.70
C SER A 35 -7.10 9.24 -2.81
N ASP A 36 -6.57 8.66 -3.89
CA ASP A 36 -7.37 8.27 -5.05
C ASP A 36 -8.36 7.15 -4.70
N MET A 37 -7.91 6.17 -3.93
CA MET A 37 -8.74 5.04 -3.53
C MET A 37 -9.77 5.43 -2.47
N PHE A 38 -9.43 6.36 -1.58
CA PHE A 38 -10.41 6.95 -0.68
C PHE A 38 -11.52 7.63 -1.46
N ASN A 39 -11.17 8.49 -2.42
CA ASN A 39 -12.15 9.19 -3.25
C ASN A 39 -13.03 8.20 -4.03
N LEU A 40 -12.43 7.18 -4.66
CA LEU A 40 -13.17 6.17 -5.38
C LEU A 40 -14.10 5.37 -4.47
N LEU A 41 -13.59 4.80 -3.38
CA LEU A 41 -14.37 3.94 -2.49
C LEU A 41 -15.41 4.72 -1.69
N SER A 42 -15.18 5.99 -1.39
CA SER A 42 -16.16 6.86 -0.71
C SER A 42 -17.45 7.03 -1.52
N ASN A 43 -17.41 6.81 -2.85
CA ASN A 43 -18.61 6.83 -3.68
C ASN A 43 -19.50 5.60 -3.45
N TYR A 44 -18.93 4.47 -3.04
CA TYR A 44 -19.62 3.18 -2.91
C TYR A 44 -19.76 2.71 -1.45
N CYS A 45 -18.97 3.27 -0.53
CA CYS A 45 -18.87 2.88 0.86
C CYS A 45 -18.88 4.11 1.77
N THR A 46 -19.28 3.94 3.02
CA THR A 46 -19.03 4.96 4.06
C THR A 46 -17.66 4.69 4.67
N LEU A 47 -16.69 5.56 4.41
CA LEU A 47 -15.30 5.42 4.84
C LEU A 47 -14.81 6.68 5.55
N ASN A 48 -14.07 6.51 6.65
CA ASN A 48 -13.27 7.55 7.27
C ASN A 48 -11.79 7.41 6.87
N ALA A 49 -10.98 8.43 7.19
CA ALA A 49 -9.56 8.45 6.84
C ALA A 49 -8.75 7.30 7.45
N ASP A 50 -9.20 6.76 8.59
CA ASP A 50 -8.56 5.66 9.31
C ASP A 50 -9.02 4.28 8.81
N ASP A 51 -10.13 4.24 8.07
CA ASP A 51 -10.73 3.01 7.55
C ASP A 51 -10.03 2.49 6.29
N LEU A 52 -9.15 3.30 5.68
CA LEU A 52 -8.35 2.95 4.52
C LEU A 52 -6.85 2.98 4.86
N SER A 53 -6.21 1.83 4.69
CA SER A 53 -4.76 1.65 4.84
C SER A 53 -4.14 1.23 3.51
N VAL A 54 -3.10 1.95 3.10
CA VAL A 54 -2.28 1.64 1.92
C VAL A 54 -0.84 1.53 2.38
N LYS A 55 -0.18 0.43 2.02
CA LYS A 55 1.23 0.19 2.27
C LYS A 55 1.93 -0.25 0.99
N VAL A 56 3.13 0.27 0.78
CA VAL A 56 4.03 -0.12 -0.30
C VAL A 56 5.31 -0.67 0.32
N GLU A 57 5.51 -1.99 0.17
CA GLU A 57 6.67 -2.69 0.71
C GLU A 57 7.63 -3.02 -0.45
N VAL A 58 8.92 -2.74 -0.28
CA VAL A 58 9.96 -3.21 -1.20
C VAL A 58 10.40 -4.59 -0.73
N GLN A 59 10.24 -5.60 -1.58
CA GLN A 59 10.65 -6.97 -1.27
C GLN A 59 12.15 -7.18 -1.52
N ASN A 60 12.68 -8.28 -0.96
CA ASN A 60 14.10 -8.61 -1.02
C ASN A 60 14.62 -8.86 -2.44
N ASP A 61 13.73 -9.19 -3.37
CA ASP A 61 14.03 -9.34 -4.81
C ASP A 61 13.98 -7.99 -5.57
N GLY A 62 13.72 -6.89 -4.86
CA GLY A 62 13.59 -5.55 -5.43
C GLY A 62 12.25 -5.28 -6.12
N THR A 63 11.26 -6.18 -5.98
CA THR A 63 9.87 -5.95 -6.42
C THR A 63 9.11 -5.11 -5.40
N TYR A 64 8.00 -4.50 -5.83
CA TYR A 64 7.11 -3.73 -4.95
C TYR A 64 5.85 -4.52 -4.67
N LYS A 65 5.47 -4.60 -3.39
CA LYS A 65 4.20 -5.16 -2.93
C LYS A 65 3.30 -4.04 -2.46
N PHE A 66 2.14 -3.93 -3.10
CA PHE A 66 1.09 -2.99 -2.72
C PHE A 66 0.04 -3.72 -1.89
N LEU A 67 -0.18 -3.28 -0.66
CA LEU A 67 -1.22 -3.78 0.21
C LEU A 67 -2.24 -2.68 0.48
N MET A 68 -3.51 -2.98 0.18
CA MET A 68 -4.63 -2.08 0.42
C MET A 68 -5.68 -2.78 1.25
N VAL A 69 -6.09 -2.15 2.34
CA VAL A 69 -7.16 -2.65 3.21
C VAL A 69 -8.13 -1.51 3.47
N ALA A 70 -9.37 -1.71 3.07
CA ALA A 70 -10.48 -0.81 3.36
C ALA A 70 -11.51 -1.55 4.23
N ARG A 71 -11.95 -0.95 5.33
CA ARG A 71 -12.95 -1.54 6.22
C ARG A 71 -14.16 -0.60 6.29
N SER A 72 -15.33 -1.08 5.87
CA SER A 72 -16.56 -0.27 5.87
C SER A 72 -17.67 -1.04 6.57
N ASN A 73 -18.49 -0.31 7.33
CA ASN A 73 -19.69 -0.86 7.97
C ASN A 73 -20.90 -0.89 7.02
N ARG A 74 -20.92 -0.03 5.99
CA ARG A 74 -22.06 0.12 5.08
C ARG A 74 -21.63 0.37 3.65
N LEU A 75 -22.17 -0.44 2.75
CA LEU A 75 -22.16 -0.18 1.31
C LEU A 75 -23.32 0.76 0.98
N LYS A 76 -23.07 1.75 0.13
CA LYS A 76 -24.10 2.62 -0.43
C LYS A 76 -24.90 1.78 -1.42
N ILE A 77 -26.17 1.56 -1.10
CA ILE A 77 -27.09 0.84 -1.97
C ILE A 77 -27.58 1.85 -3.01
N PHE A 78 -27.25 1.63 -4.28
CA PHE A 78 -27.73 2.47 -5.37
C PHE A 78 -29.15 2.05 -5.72
N GLY A 79 -30.10 2.99 -5.72
CA GLY A 79 -31.48 2.74 -6.14
C GLY A 79 -32.45 2.31 -5.03
N SER A 80 -32.03 2.29 -3.75
CA SER A 80 -33.00 2.21 -2.65
C SER A 80 -33.64 3.59 -2.43
N LEU A 81 -34.98 3.65 -2.46
CA LEU A 81 -35.73 4.84 -2.04
C LEU A 81 -35.27 5.28 -0.63
N PRO A 82 -35.34 6.59 -0.31
CA PRO A 82 -35.14 7.03 1.07
C PRO A 82 -36.21 6.36 1.94
N ASP A 83 -35.78 5.69 3.02
CA ASP A 83 -36.69 5.20 4.08
C ASP A 83 -37.23 6.37 4.93
N ASP A 84 -37.67 7.45 4.29
CA ASP A 84 -38.35 8.57 4.94
C ASP A 84 -39.87 8.37 4.87
N TYR A 85 -40.38 7.21 5.32
CA TYR A 85 -41.79 7.05 5.73
C TYR A 85 -41.95 5.77 6.57
N GLN A 86 -41.59 5.80 7.86
CA GLN A 86 -42.33 5.14 8.96
C GLN A 86 -42.12 5.89 10.27
#